data_AF-A0A8M1MDC3-F1
#
_entry.id   AF-A0A8M1MDC3-F1
#
_cell.length_a   1.000
_cell.length_b   1.000
_cell.length_c   1.000
_cell.angle_alpha   90.00
_cell.angle_beta   90.00
_cell.angle_gamma   90.00
#
_symmetry.space_group_name_H-M   'P 1'
#
loop_
_entity.id
_entity.type
_entity.pdbx_description
1 polymer ?
#
loop_
_entity_poly.entity_id
_entity_poly.type
_entity_poly.pdbx_seq_one_letter_code
_entity_poly.pdbx_strand_id
1 'polypeptide(L)'
;MAAARSVNAESGREEKGPEGSCPESVTPGATIPRVKLLDTLVDTFLQKLVAAGRRPSGIPEEDVRSALMPYFLQQRDALQRRVHRQEAENRQLAEAVRAGRGRVQELQREGKARQQAWQALHREQKELVGVLGEPE
;
A
#
# COMPACT_ATOMS: atom_id res chain seq x y z
N MET A 1 16.08 -33.20 19.06
CA MET A 1 15.02 -32.54 19.84
C MET A 1 14.82 -31.13 19.32
N ALA A 2 13.73 -30.87 18.59
CA ALA A 2 13.25 -29.52 18.30
C ALA A 2 11.75 -29.53 18.55
N ALA A 3 11.30 -28.76 19.54
CA ALA A 3 9.90 -28.66 19.95
C ALA A 3 9.34 -27.29 19.53
N ALA A 4 8.24 -27.39 18.78
CA ALA A 4 7.05 -26.54 18.72
C ALA A 4 7.15 -25.01 18.79
N ARG A 5 6.62 -24.37 17.74
CA ARG A 5 5.56 -23.37 17.91
C ARG A 5 4.71 -23.31 16.63
N SER A 6 3.58 -24.00 16.66
CA SER A 6 2.46 -23.76 15.76
C SER A 6 1.76 -22.48 16.22
N VAL A 7 1.34 -21.66 15.27
CA VAL A 7 0.43 -20.54 15.53
C VAL A 7 -0.80 -20.79 14.68
N ASN A 8 -1.86 -21.24 15.33
CA ASN A 8 -3.23 -21.15 14.82
C ASN A 8 -3.82 -19.84 15.37
N ALA A 9 -4.40 -19.01 14.50
CA ALA A 9 -5.67 -18.29 14.69
C ALA A 9 -5.73 -17.09 13.73
N GLU A 10 -6.56 -17.20 12.68
CA GLU A 10 -7.54 -16.20 12.25
C GLU A 10 -8.28 -16.84 11.06
N SER A 11 -9.30 -17.65 11.33
CA SER A 11 -10.69 -17.24 11.08
C SER A 11 -10.94 -16.78 9.63
N GLY A 12 -10.73 -17.69 8.68
CA GLY A 12 -11.37 -17.63 7.38
C GLY A 12 -12.85 -17.96 7.54
N ARG A 13 -13.65 -16.94 7.82
CA ARG A 13 -15.11 -17.01 7.90
C ARG A 13 -15.64 -17.24 6.48
N GLU A 14 -15.63 -18.50 6.03
CA GLU A 14 -16.50 -18.93 4.95
C GLU A 14 -17.92 -18.84 5.47
N GLU A 15 -18.54 -17.68 5.21
CA GLU A 15 -19.96 -17.45 5.37
C GLU A 15 -20.70 -18.46 4.50
N LYS A 16 -20.99 -19.59 5.14
CA LYS A 16 -22.11 -20.49 4.90
C LYS A 16 -23.24 -19.69 4.26
N GLY A 17 -23.44 -19.94 2.97
CA GLY A 17 -24.45 -19.25 2.18
C GLY A 17 -25.78 -19.25 2.94
N PRO A 18 -26.50 -18.12 2.98
CA PRO A 18 -27.88 -18.18 3.37
C PRO A 18 -28.55 -19.06 2.32
N GLU A 19 -29.09 -20.19 2.75
CA GLU A 19 -30.20 -20.86 2.09
C GLU A 19 -31.36 -19.85 2.02
N GLY A 20 -31.25 -18.93 1.07
CA GLY A 20 -32.33 -18.11 0.60
C GLY A 20 -33.19 -19.02 -0.24
N SER A 21 -34.09 -19.74 0.45
CA SER A 21 -35.29 -20.33 -0.10
C SER A 21 -35.75 -19.56 -1.34
N CYS A 22 -35.67 -20.22 -2.50
CA CYS A 22 -36.44 -19.79 -3.66
C CYS A 22 -37.90 -19.74 -3.22
N PRO A 23 -38.62 -18.61 -3.37
CA PRO A 23 -40.04 -18.73 -3.61
C PRO A 23 -40.16 -19.28 -5.02
N GLU A 24 -40.21 -20.60 -5.15
CA GLU A 24 -40.97 -21.16 -6.26
C GLU A 24 -42.43 -20.81 -6.00
N SER A 25 -42.84 -19.64 -6.50
CA SER A 25 -44.24 -19.27 -6.66
C SER A 25 -44.39 -18.47 -7.94
N VAL A 26 -44.61 -19.25 -9.01
CA VAL A 26 -45.40 -18.98 -10.21
C VAL A 26 -46.11 -17.61 -10.21
N THR A 27 -45.72 -16.74 -11.14
CA THR A 27 -46.67 -16.20 -12.14
C THR A 27 -45.95 -15.93 -13.47
N PRO A 28 -46.21 -16.70 -14.53
CA PRO A 28 -45.87 -16.30 -15.88
C PRO A 28 -46.95 -15.31 -16.33
N GLY A 29 -46.75 -13.99 -16.13
CA GLY A 29 -47.85 -13.09 -16.50
C GLY A 29 -47.73 -11.60 -16.22
N ALA A 30 -46.55 -11.06 -15.92
CA ALA A 30 -46.34 -9.63 -15.94
C ALA A 30 -45.16 -9.28 -16.84
N THR A 31 -45.28 -9.65 -18.12
CA THR A 31 -44.62 -8.86 -19.16
C THR A 31 -45.15 -7.44 -18.99
N ILE A 32 -44.42 -6.58 -18.27
CA ILE A 32 -44.60 -5.13 -18.40
C ILE A 32 -44.57 -4.92 -19.92
N PRO A 33 -45.66 -4.44 -20.53
CA PRO A 33 -45.70 -4.23 -21.96
C PRO A 33 -44.45 -3.43 -22.30
N ARG A 34 -43.65 -3.86 -23.28
CA ARG A 34 -42.38 -3.19 -23.63
C ARG A 34 -42.52 -1.68 -23.73
N VAL A 35 -43.70 -1.23 -24.17
CA VAL A 35 -44.15 0.17 -24.18
C VAL A 35 -44.16 0.80 -22.79
N LYS A 36 -44.84 0.23 -21.79
CA LYS A 36 -44.84 0.75 -20.41
C LYS A 36 -43.45 0.77 -19.76
N LEU A 37 -42.59 -0.19 -20.10
CA LEU A 37 -41.20 -0.20 -19.65
C LEU A 37 -40.43 0.96 -20.29
N LEU A 38 -40.64 1.21 -21.58
CA LEU A 38 -40.03 2.33 -22.29
C LEU A 38 -40.49 3.66 -21.71
N ASP A 39 -41.80 3.83 -21.44
CA ASP A 39 -42.34 5.05 -20.84
C ASP A 39 -41.68 5.34 -19.48
N THR A 40 -41.57 4.30 -18.63
CA THR A 40 -40.92 4.42 -17.32
C THR A 40 -39.42 4.78 -17.46
N LEU A 41 -38.72 4.18 -18.42
CA LEU A 41 -37.31 4.51 -18.69
C LEU A 41 -37.15 5.93 -19.22
N VAL A 42 -38.04 6.38 -20.11
CA VAL A 42 -38.04 7.73 -20.66
C VAL A 42 -38.32 8.75 -19.56
N ASP A 43 -39.34 8.54 -18.73
CA ASP A 43 -39.68 9.42 -17.62
C ASP A 43 -38.53 9.53 -16.61
N THR A 44 -37.98 8.40 -16.17
CA THR A 44 -36.86 8.39 -15.22
C THR A 44 -35.58 9.00 -15.82
N PHE A 45 -35.34 8.79 -17.12
CA PHE A 45 -34.23 9.41 -17.82
C PHE A 45 -34.41 10.92 -17.92
N LEU A 46 -35.56 11.40 -18.41
CA LEU A 46 -35.88 12.83 -18.52
C LEU A 46 -35.82 13.53 -17.17
N GLN A 47 -36.31 12.90 -16.10
CA GLN A 47 -36.26 13.46 -14.75
C GLN A 47 -34.82 13.67 -14.27
N LYS A 48 -33.93 12.70 -14.52
CA LYS A 48 -32.48 12.83 -14.25
C LYS A 48 -31.80 13.85 -15.16
N LEU A 49 -32.22 13.93 -16.42
CA LEU A 49 -31.66 14.84 -17.43
C LEU A 49 -32.00 16.31 -17.13
N VAL A 50 -33.25 16.57 -16.75
CA VAL A 50 -33.75 17.88 -16.32
C VAL A 50 -33.05 18.30 -15.03
N ALA A 51 -32.92 17.40 -14.05
CA ALA A 51 -32.18 17.67 -12.81
C ALA A 51 -30.69 17.98 -13.07
N ALA A 52 -30.08 17.35 -14.08
CA ALA A 52 -28.69 17.59 -14.46
C ALA A 52 -28.49 18.79 -15.40
N GLY A 53 -29.57 19.32 -16.00
CA GLY A 53 -29.50 20.38 -17.03
C GLY A 53 -28.68 19.99 -18.28
N ARG A 54 -28.36 18.71 -18.46
CA ARG A 54 -27.42 18.24 -19.50
C ARG A 54 -28.17 17.77 -20.73
N ARG A 55 -28.06 18.50 -21.84
CA ARG A 55 -28.36 17.97 -23.17
C ARG A 55 -27.06 17.60 -23.88
N PRO A 56 -27.05 16.61 -24.79
CA PRO A 56 -25.92 16.38 -25.68
C PRO A 56 -25.58 17.68 -26.41
N SER A 57 -24.30 18.03 -26.44
CA SER A 57 -23.80 19.23 -27.10
C SER A 57 -24.00 19.19 -28.62
N GLY A 58 -24.14 17.98 -29.18
CA GLY A 58 -24.13 17.75 -30.63
C GLY A 58 -22.72 17.60 -31.20
N ILE A 59 -21.69 17.71 -30.36
CA ILE A 59 -20.29 17.48 -30.70
C ILE A 59 -19.88 16.15 -30.05
N PRO A 60 -19.67 15.08 -30.84
CA PRO A 60 -19.47 13.74 -30.29
C PRO A 60 -18.24 13.65 -29.37
N GLU A 61 -17.17 14.40 -29.65
CA GLU A 61 -15.96 14.42 -28.83
C GLU A 61 -16.23 15.00 -27.43
N GLU A 62 -17.08 16.01 -27.32
CA GLU A 62 -17.41 16.64 -26.04
C GLU A 62 -18.35 15.77 -25.23
N ASP A 63 -19.35 15.17 -25.87
CA ASP A 63 -20.30 14.27 -25.22
C ASP A 63 -19.61 13.00 -24.71
N VAL A 64 -18.71 12.41 -25.50
CA VAL A 64 -17.88 11.25 -25.08
C VAL A 64 -16.94 11.65 -23.95
N ARG A 65 -16.24 12.78 -24.05
CA ARG A 65 -15.35 13.26 -22.99
C ARG A 65 -16.11 13.45 -21.68
N SER A 66 -17.28 14.06 -21.74
CA SER A 66 -18.14 14.33 -20.57
C SER A 66 -18.62 13.03 -19.92
N ALA A 67 -19.00 12.03 -20.72
CA ALA A 67 -19.40 10.72 -20.23
C ALA A 67 -18.23 9.96 -19.58
N LEU A 68 -17.02 10.07 -20.14
CA LEU A 68 -15.84 9.35 -19.65
C LEU A 68 -15.09 10.05 -18.50
N MET A 69 -15.26 11.36 -18.34
CA MET A 69 -14.52 12.17 -17.36
C MET A 69 -14.54 11.59 -15.93
N PRO A 70 -15.68 11.11 -15.38
CA PRO A 70 -15.70 10.57 -14.02
C PRO A 70 -14.76 9.37 -13.84
N TYR A 71 -14.65 8.51 -14.84
CA TYR A 71 -13.78 7.33 -14.81
C TYR A 71 -12.30 7.72 -14.85
N PHE A 72 -11.93 8.67 -15.71
CA PHE A 72 -10.55 9.15 -15.78
C PHE A 72 -10.12 9.87 -14.50
N LEU A 73 -11.01 10.66 -13.89
CA LEU A 73 -10.75 11.27 -12.59
C LEU A 73 -10.56 10.20 -11.50
N GLN A 74 -11.45 9.21 -11.43
CA GLN A 74 -11.32 8.11 -10.49
C GLN A 74 -10.01 7.33 -10.68
N GLN A 75 -9.62 7.07 -11.93
CA GLN A 75 -8.36 6.39 -12.26
C GLN A 75 -7.16 7.23 -11.83
N ARG A 76 -7.15 8.53 -12.14
CA ARG A 76 -6.07 9.45 -11.74
C ARG A 76 -5.92 9.47 -10.22
N ASP A 77 -7.02 9.63 -9.50
CA ASP A 77 -6.99 9.76 -8.04
C ASP A 77 -6.52 8.44 -7.39
N ALA A 78 -6.89 7.29 -7.95
CA ALA A 78 -6.40 5.98 -7.50
C ALA A 78 -4.88 5.84 -7.70
N LEU A 79 -4.37 6.22 -8.87
CA LEU A 79 -2.94 6.20 -9.16
C LEU A 79 -2.17 7.18 -8.26
N GLN A 80 -2.69 8.39 -8.06
CA GLN A 80 -2.10 9.36 -7.15
C GLN A 80 -2.00 8.80 -5.74
N ARG A 81 -3.06 8.18 -5.19
CA ARG A 81 -2.99 7.57 -3.85
C ARG A 81 -1.91 6.49 -3.75
N ARG A 82 -1.73 5.68 -4.80
CA ARG A 82 -0.69 4.63 -4.82
C ARG A 82 0.72 5.24 -4.84
N VAL A 83 0.93 6.27 -5.66
CA VAL A 83 2.22 6.99 -5.73
C VAL A 83 2.55 7.62 -4.38
N HIS A 84 1.62 8.38 -3.80
CA HIS A 84 1.84 9.03 -2.49
C HIS A 84 2.13 8.02 -1.38
N ARG A 85 1.45 6.86 -1.38
CA ARG A 85 1.72 5.78 -0.43
C ARG A 85 3.16 5.27 -0.60
N GLN A 86 3.56 4.97 -1.83
CA GLN A 86 4.90 4.47 -2.10
C GLN A 86 5.99 5.50 -1.73
N GLU A 87 5.75 6.77 -2.01
CA GLU A 87 6.67 7.85 -1.65
C GLU A 87 6.81 8.03 -0.13
N ALA A 88 5.73 7.83 0.63
CA ALA A 88 5.78 7.86 2.08
C ALA A 88 6.60 6.69 2.65
N GLU A 89 6.35 5.47 2.16
CA GLU A 89 7.11 4.27 2.54
C GLU A 89 8.60 4.42 2.18
N ASN A 90 8.89 4.90 0.96
CA ASN A 90 10.27 5.13 0.51
C ASN A 90 10.99 6.18 1.36
N ARG A 91 10.30 7.24 1.81
CA ARG A 91 10.88 8.23 2.73
C ARG A 91 11.26 7.60 4.06
N GLN A 92 10.37 6.81 4.65
CA GLN A 92 10.65 6.09 5.90
C GLN A 92 11.83 5.12 5.74
N LEU A 93 11.89 4.37 4.64
CA LEU A 93 13.00 3.47 4.35
C LEU A 93 14.32 4.24 4.15
N ALA A 94 14.29 5.37 3.46
CA ALA A 94 15.48 6.21 3.27
C ALA A 94 16.01 6.76 4.61
N GLU A 95 15.12 7.16 5.51
CA GLU A 95 15.47 7.59 6.87
C GLU A 95 16.08 6.43 7.68
N ALA A 96 15.46 5.25 7.65
CA ALA A 96 15.99 4.06 8.33
C ALA A 96 17.38 3.67 7.80
N VAL A 97 17.58 3.76 6.48
CA VAL A 97 18.88 3.52 5.84
C VAL A 97 19.91 4.56 6.26
N ARG A 98 19.55 5.86 6.33
CA ARG A 98 20.45 6.91 6.81
C ARG A 98 20.85 6.67 8.27
N ALA A 99 19.88 6.37 9.14
CA ALA A 99 20.15 6.03 10.54
C ALA A 99 21.04 4.78 10.65
N GLY A 100 20.78 3.75 9.84
CA GLY A 100 21.61 2.55 9.75
C GLY A 100 23.05 2.85 9.36
N ARG A 101 23.28 3.67 8.32
CA ARG A 101 24.63 4.10 7.92
C ARG A 101 25.34 4.89 9.02
N GLY A 102 24.61 5.75 9.74
CA GLY A 102 25.16 6.48 10.89
C GLY A 102 25.70 5.53 11.97
N ARG A 103 24.91 4.52 12.35
CA ARG A 103 25.33 3.49 13.33
C ARG A 103 26.56 2.71 12.86
N VAL A 104 26.61 2.33 11.58
CA VAL A 104 27.78 1.63 11.03
C VAL A 104 29.04 2.49 11.11
N GLN A 105 28.93 3.79 10.81
CA GLN A 105 30.08 4.70 10.91
C GLN A 105 30.57 4.85 12.36
N GLU A 106 29.66 4.93 13.33
CA GLU A 106 30.00 4.99 14.75
C GLU A 106 30.74 3.72 15.20
N LEU A 107 30.19 2.55 14.89
CA LEU A 107 30.84 1.27 15.19
C LEU A 107 32.22 1.15 14.53
N GLN A 108 32.40 1.65 13.32
CA GLN A 108 33.71 1.70 12.67
C GLN A 108 34.69 2.61 13.41
N ARG A 109 34.24 3.75 13.93
CA ARG A 109 35.09 4.65 14.73
C ARG A 109 35.50 3.99 16.04
N GLU A 110 34.56 3.37 16.75
CA GLU A 110 34.87 2.61 17.97
C GLU A 110 35.85 1.47 17.72
N GLY A 111 35.63 0.70 16.65
CA GLY A 111 36.51 -0.39 16.26
C GLY A 111 37.95 0.08 16.00
N LYS A 112 38.10 1.19 15.27
CA LYS A 112 39.41 1.82 15.03
C LYS A 112 40.04 2.34 16.31
N ALA A 113 39.27 2.99 17.18
CA ALA A 113 39.76 3.51 18.45
C ALA A 113 40.27 2.38 19.35
N ARG A 114 39.50 1.29 19.48
CA ARG A 114 39.93 0.09 20.22
C ARG A 114 41.20 -0.50 19.63
N GLN A 115 41.29 -0.62 18.30
CA GLN A 115 42.50 -1.13 17.64
C GLN A 115 43.72 -0.26 17.95
N GLN A 116 43.59 1.07 17.89
CA GLN A 116 44.67 1.99 18.21
C GLN A 116 45.09 1.91 19.68
N ALA A 117 44.13 1.80 20.60
CA ALA A 117 44.42 1.59 22.02
C ALA A 117 45.22 0.30 22.27
N TRP A 118 44.84 -0.80 21.62
CA TRP A 118 45.61 -2.05 21.69
C TRP A 118 47.02 -1.93 21.12
N GLN A 119 47.19 -1.20 20.01
CA GLN A 119 48.51 -0.95 19.44
C GLN A 119 49.39 -0.11 20.37
N ALA A 120 48.82 0.90 21.04
CA ALA A 120 49.54 1.72 22.00
C ALA A 120 50.03 0.87 23.20
N LEU A 121 49.13 0.09 23.79
CA LEU A 121 49.46 -0.81 24.91
C LEU A 121 50.57 -1.80 24.54
N HIS A 122 50.51 -2.37 23.32
CA HIS A 122 51.55 -3.29 22.85
C HIS A 122 52.91 -2.59 22.67
N ARG A 123 52.93 -1.33 22.22
CA ARG A 123 54.17 -0.54 22.12
C ARG A 123 54.75 -0.24 23.51
N GLU A 124 53.91 0.21 24.45
CA GLU A 124 54.33 0.46 25.83
C GLU A 124 54.88 -0.81 26.49
N GLN A 125 54.24 -1.97 26.27
CA GLN A 125 54.75 -3.25 26.75
C GLN A 125 56.13 -3.57 26.17
N LYS A 126 56.34 -3.34 24.88
CA LYS A 126 57.63 -3.57 24.22
C LYS A 126 58.72 -2.64 24.76
N GLU A 127 58.38 -1.38 25.03
CA GLU A 127 59.29 -0.41 25.65
C GLU A 127 59.64 -0.81 27.09
N LEU A 128 58.66 -1.22 27.90
CA LEU A 128 58.89 -1.71 29.27
C LEU A 128 59.78 -2.95 29.30
N VAL A 129 59.58 -3.90 28.39
CA VAL A 129 60.45 -5.08 28.26
C VAL A 129 61.87 -4.67 27.83
N GLY A 130 62.03 -3.66 26.97
CA GLY A 130 63.34 -3.12 26.63
C GLY A 130 64.05 -2.45 27.81
N VAL A 131 63.31 -1.76 28.68
CA VAL A 131 63.84 -1.10 29.89
C VAL A 131 64.14 -2.08 31.02
N LEU A 132 63.34 -3.13 31.17
CA LEU A 132 63.56 -4.19 32.18
C LEU A 132 64.53 -5.28 31.69
N GLY A 133 64.80 -5.34 30.39
CA GLY A 133 65.61 -6.37 29.72
C GLY A 133 67.11 -6.11 29.70
N GLU A 134 67.59 -4.95 30.13
CA GLU A 134 69.02 -4.70 30.43
C GLU A 134 69.12 -3.81 31.69
N PRO A 135 70.11 -4.01 32.60
CA PRO A 135 71.42 -4.62 32.37
C PRO A 135 71.87 -5.74 33.35
N GLU A 136 72.92 -6.45 32.90
CA GLU A 136 73.88 -7.39 33.53
C GLU A 136 73.43 -8.79 33.99
#